data_AF-A0AAV0WQQ8-F1
#
_entry.id   AF-A0AAV0WQQ8-F1
#
_cell.length_a   1.000
_cell.length_b   1.000
_cell.length_c   1.000
_cell.angle_alpha   90.00
_cell.angle_beta   90.00
_cell.angle_gamma   90.00
#
_symmetry.space_group_name_H-M   'P 1'
#
loop_
_entity.id
_entity.type
_entity.pdbx_description
1 polymer ?
#
loop_
_entity_poly.entity_id
_entity_poly.type
_entity_poly.pdbx_seq_one_letter_code
_entity_poly.pdbx_strand_id
1 'polypeptide(L)'
;MFNVVGFEPEFKALFLNLNVEDFWIKLNSFEKDDKYPFKDVSNFLLTVLSLHQSNVSCERIFSQINLIKTKQRNCLNTATLNGILCAKEFTKKSECHKIDITKTMIGMVNSNMYNHINNDTDNSIEFVED
;
A
#
# COMPACT_ATOMS: atom_id res chain seq x y z
N MET A 1 -20.07 34.14 -13.37
CA MET A 1 -20.06 33.58 -14.74
C MET A 1 -19.10 32.40 -14.72
N PHE A 2 -19.61 31.17 -14.85
CA PHE A 2 -18.73 30.00 -14.86
C PHE A 2 -18.01 29.95 -16.22
N ASN A 3 -16.68 30.06 -16.22
CA ASN A 3 -15.89 29.89 -17.43
C ASN A 3 -15.91 28.40 -17.81
N VAL A 4 -16.58 28.06 -18.91
CA VAL A 4 -16.55 26.71 -19.46
C VAL A 4 -15.25 26.58 -20.25
N VAL A 5 -14.30 25.84 -19.70
CA VAL A 5 -13.09 25.46 -20.44
C VAL A 5 -13.48 24.33 -21.39
N GLY A 6 -13.62 24.65 -22.67
CA GLY A 6 -13.88 23.65 -23.72
C GLY A 6 -12.66 22.75 -23.94
N PHE A 7 -12.91 21.45 -24.11
CA PHE A 7 -11.92 20.48 -24.56
C PHE A 7 -11.98 20.34 -26.07
N GLU A 8 -10.82 20.32 -26.73
CA GLU A 8 -10.74 19.92 -28.14
C GLU A 8 -11.23 18.47 -28.30
N PRO A 9 -11.86 18.12 -29.43
CA PRO A 9 -12.42 16.79 -29.67
C PRO A 9 -11.38 15.65 -29.54
N GLU A 10 -10.12 15.93 -29.85
CA GLU A 10 -9.01 14.98 -29.70
C GLU A 10 -8.75 14.60 -28.24
N PHE A 11 -8.82 15.57 -27.31
CA PHE A 11 -8.68 15.31 -25.88
C PHE A 11 -9.80 14.45 -25.34
N LYS A 12 -11.03 14.62 -25.85
CA LYS A 12 -12.18 13.83 -25.43
C LYS A 12 -12.00 12.35 -25.75
N ALA A 13 -11.51 12.02 -26.94
CA ALA A 13 -11.21 10.65 -27.33
C ALA A 13 -10.05 10.05 -26.52
N LEU A 14 -9.03 10.86 -26.21
CA LEU A 14 -7.90 10.43 -25.38
C LEU A 14 -8.35 10.12 -23.93
N PHE A 15 -9.15 11.00 -23.33
CA PHE A 15 -9.57 10.87 -21.94
C PHE A 15 -10.54 9.72 -21.68
N LEU A 16 -11.39 9.38 -22.66
CA LEU A 16 -12.33 8.25 -22.54
C LEU A 16 -11.65 6.88 -22.45
N ASN A 17 -10.39 6.78 -22.87
CA ASN A 17 -9.63 5.53 -22.86
C ASN A 17 -8.68 5.40 -21.66
N LEU A 18 -8.65 6.38 -20.75
CA LEU A 18 -7.79 6.34 -19.57
C LEU A 18 -8.52 5.74 -18.38
N ASN A 19 -7.75 5.11 -17.49
CA ASN A 19 -8.25 4.82 -16.16
C ASN A 19 -8.43 6.14 -15.37
N VAL A 20 -9.16 6.05 -14.26
CA VAL A 20 -9.55 7.23 -13.46
C VAL A 20 -8.32 7.98 -12.95
N GLU A 21 -7.26 7.27 -12.54
CA GLU A 21 -6.03 7.89 -12.02
C GLU A 21 -5.28 8.64 -13.12
N ASP A 22 -5.03 8.00 -14.25
CA ASP A 22 -4.33 8.57 -15.42
C ASP A 22 -5.09 9.76 -16.00
N PHE A 23 -6.42 9.72 -15.95
CA PHE A 23 -7.27 10.84 -16.34
C PHE A 23 -7.00 12.09 -15.49
N TRP A 24 -7.04 11.95 -14.16
CA TRP A 24 -6.81 13.07 -13.24
C TRP A 24 -5.35 13.52 -13.21
N ILE A 25 -4.39 12.61 -13.42
CA ILE A 25 -2.97 12.97 -13.58
C ILE A 25 -2.79 13.86 -14.82
N LYS A 26 -3.39 13.49 -15.95
CA LYS A 26 -3.29 14.31 -17.17
C LYS A 26 -4.00 15.65 -17.05
N LEU A 27 -5.15 15.71 -16.37
CA LEU A 27 -5.83 16.98 -16.10
C LEU A 27 -5.05 17.88 -15.15
N ASN A 28 -4.33 17.31 -14.19
CA ASN A 28 -3.49 18.08 -13.27
C ASN A 28 -2.39 18.84 -14.02
N SER A 29 -1.81 18.20 -15.04
CA SER A 29 -0.78 18.78 -15.92
C SER A 29 -1.34 19.51 -17.14
N PHE A 30 -2.67 19.63 -17.26
CA PHE A 30 -3.28 20.29 -18.41
C PHE A 30 -3.14 21.80 -18.29
N GLU A 31 -2.47 22.38 -19.29
CA GLU A 31 -2.19 23.80 -19.37
C GLU A 31 -2.98 24.44 -20.52
N LYS A 32 -3.59 25.59 -20.23
CA LYS A 32 -4.30 26.41 -21.21
C LYS A 32 -4.06 27.87 -20.88
N ASP A 33 -3.56 28.64 -21.85
CA ASP A 33 -3.27 30.07 -21.70
C ASP A 33 -2.38 30.39 -20.47
N ASP A 34 -1.28 29.64 -20.32
CA ASP A 34 -0.33 29.70 -19.19
C ASP A 34 -0.97 29.49 -17.80
N LYS A 35 -2.12 28.80 -17.76
CA LYS A 35 -2.85 28.47 -16.52
C LYS A 35 -3.15 26.99 -16.47
N TYR A 36 -3.30 26.48 -15.24
CA TYR A 36 -3.69 25.10 -14.96
C TYR A 36 -5.12 25.03 -14.41
N PRO A 37 -6.15 25.15 -15.27
CA PRO A 37 -7.54 25.33 -14.83
C PRO A 37 -8.09 24.17 -13.99
N PHE A 38 -7.50 22.97 -14.09
CA PHE A 38 -7.97 21.77 -13.40
C PHE A 38 -7.06 21.31 -12.26
N LYS A 39 -5.99 22.06 -11.94
CA LYS A 39 -4.97 21.65 -10.96
C LYS A 39 -5.56 21.38 -9.58
N ASP A 40 -6.36 22.29 -9.06
CA ASP A 40 -6.91 22.19 -7.70
C ASP A 40 -7.88 21.01 -7.56
N VAL A 41 -8.77 20.83 -8.54
CA VAL A 41 -9.73 19.73 -8.59
C VAL A 41 -9.02 18.39 -8.77
N SER A 42 -8.00 18.35 -9.63
CA SER A 42 -7.21 17.13 -9.88
C SER A 42 -6.42 16.74 -8.64
N ASN A 43 -5.79 17.69 -7.94
CA ASN A 43 -5.10 17.41 -6.68
C ASN A 43 -6.05 16.90 -5.60
N PHE A 44 -7.24 17.49 -5.48
CA PHE A 44 -8.26 17.01 -4.55
C PHE A 44 -8.66 15.56 -4.87
N LEU A 45 -8.98 15.27 -6.13
CA LEU A 45 -9.42 13.92 -6.51
C LEU A 45 -8.30 12.89 -6.43
N LEU A 46 -7.07 13.22 -6.82
CA LEU A 46 -5.92 12.33 -6.61
C LEU A 46 -5.68 12.06 -5.12
N THR A 47 -5.89 13.06 -4.26
CA THR A 47 -5.84 12.85 -2.80
C THR A 47 -6.95 11.89 -2.35
N VAL A 48 -8.18 12.08 -2.80
CA VAL A 48 -9.31 11.19 -2.48
C VAL A 48 -9.08 9.77 -3.00
N LEU A 49 -8.56 9.62 -4.22
CA LEU A 49 -8.25 8.32 -4.82
C LEU A 49 -7.09 7.61 -4.11
N SER A 50 -6.16 8.37 -3.51
CA SER A 50 -5.08 7.82 -2.68
C SER A 50 -5.58 7.31 -1.32
N LEU A 51 -6.79 7.71 -0.90
CA LEU A 51 -7.43 7.13 0.27
C LEU A 51 -7.91 5.73 -0.08
N HIS A 52 -7.25 4.73 0.49
CA HIS A 52 -7.75 3.38 0.53
C HIS A 52 -9.21 3.41 0.98
N GLN A 53 -10.10 2.68 0.29
CA GLN A 53 -11.45 2.47 0.80
C GLN A 53 -11.32 1.73 2.14
N SER A 54 -11.36 2.51 3.21
CA SER A 54 -10.70 2.23 4.50
C SER A 54 -11.10 0.89 5.10
N ASN A 55 -12.29 0.39 4.76
CA ASN A 55 -12.84 -0.81 5.38
C ASN A 55 -12.40 -2.09 4.65
N VAL A 56 -12.44 -2.12 3.31
CA VAL A 56 -12.13 -3.33 2.53
C VAL A 56 -10.65 -3.70 2.62
N SER A 57 -9.77 -2.69 2.59
CA SER A 57 -8.33 -2.91 2.71
C SER A 57 -7.95 -3.40 4.11
N CYS A 58 -8.53 -2.83 5.17
CA CYS A 58 -8.29 -3.28 6.54
C CYS A 58 -8.84 -4.69 6.76
N GLU A 59 -10.07 -5.00 6.33
CA GLU A 59 -10.66 -6.34 6.43
C GLU A 59 -9.81 -7.40 5.71
N ARG A 60 -9.22 -7.06 4.56
CA ARG A 60 -8.29 -7.96 3.86
C ARG A 60 -7.05 -8.24 4.70
N ILE A 61 -6.48 -7.25 5.38
CA ILE A 61 -5.33 -7.45 6.27
C ILE A 61 -5.74 -8.25 7.52
N PHE A 62 -6.88 -7.94 8.14
CA PHE A 62 -7.42 -8.70 9.27
C PHE A 62 -7.67 -10.18 8.92
N SER A 63 -8.22 -10.45 7.75
CA SER A 63 -8.41 -11.82 7.26
C SER A 63 -7.07 -12.56 7.10
N GLN A 64 -6.04 -11.89 6.57
CA GLN A 64 -4.70 -12.46 6.46
C GLN A 64 -4.07 -12.72 7.83
N ILE A 65 -4.21 -11.78 8.77
CA ILE A 65 -3.77 -11.97 10.16
C ILE A 65 -4.45 -13.18 10.77
N ASN A 66 -5.77 -13.32 10.58
CA ASN A 66 -6.53 -14.45 11.09
C ASN A 66 -6.02 -15.77 10.51
N LEU A 67 -5.78 -15.84 9.18
CA LEU A 67 -5.22 -17.03 8.53
C LEU A 67 -3.84 -17.41 9.08
N ILE A 68 -2.95 -16.43 9.28
CA ILE A 68 -1.61 -16.66 9.83
C ILE A 68 -1.70 -17.18 11.28
N LYS A 69 -2.52 -16.53 12.11
CA LYS A 69 -2.64 -16.85 13.54
C LYS A 69 -3.36 -18.17 13.83
N THR A 70 -4.35 -18.56 13.00
CA THR A 70 -5.27 -19.67 13.33
C THR A 70 -5.15 -20.91 12.45
N LYS A 71 -4.70 -20.77 11.19
CA LYS A 71 -4.70 -21.89 10.22
C LYS A 71 -3.31 -22.31 9.76
N GLN A 72 -2.44 -21.34 9.49
CA GLN A 72 -1.17 -21.63 8.82
C GLN A 72 0.01 -21.81 9.80
N ARG A 73 0.07 -21.02 10.88
CA ARG A 73 1.27 -20.95 11.73
C ARG A 73 1.03 -20.88 13.23
N ASN A 74 -0.22 -21.07 13.69
CA ASN A 74 -0.67 -21.18 15.10
C ASN A 74 0.19 -20.43 16.14
N CYS A 75 -0.31 -19.29 16.60
CA CYS A 75 0.23 -18.53 17.74
C CYS A 75 1.63 -17.91 17.54
N LEU A 76 1.80 -17.12 16.47
CA LEU A 76 2.99 -16.27 16.31
C LEU A 76 2.88 -14.99 17.14
N ASN A 77 3.98 -14.60 17.78
CA ASN A 77 4.06 -13.29 18.44
C ASN A 77 3.87 -12.14 17.42
N THR A 78 3.49 -10.97 17.90
CA THR A 78 3.15 -9.82 17.04
C THR A 78 4.33 -9.38 16.16
N ALA A 79 5.56 -9.44 16.68
CA ALA A 79 6.76 -9.11 15.91
C ALA A 79 6.94 -10.02 14.69
N THR A 80 6.76 -11.33 14.87
CA THR A 80 6.85 -12.32 13.78
C THR A 80 5.70 -12.16 12.79
N LEU A 81 4.48 -11.87 13.29
CA LEU A 81 3.32 -11.59 12.43
C LEU A 81 3.58 -10.36 11.54
N ASN A 82 4.09 -9.27 12.10
CA ASN A 82 4.47 -8.07 11.34
C ASN A 82 5.55 -8.38 10.30
N GLY A 83 6.59 -9.12 10.68
CA GLY A 83 7.65 -9.54 9.75
C GLY A 83 7.10 -10.35 8.56
N ILE A 84 6.16 -11.26 8.81
CA ILE A 84 5.52 -12.06 7.74
C ILE A 84 4.65 -11.18 6.83
N LEU A 85 3.87 -10.25 7.39
CA LEU A 85 3.05 -9.33 6.60
C LEU A 85 3.93 -8.45 5.71
N CYS A 86 5.01 -7.89 6.25
CA CYS A 86 5.97 -7.09 5.49
C CYS A 86 6.65 -7.91 4.38
N ALA A 87 7.09 -9.13 4.67
CA ALA A 87 7.69 -10.02 3.66
C ALA A 87 6.69 -10.39 2.55
N LYS A 88 5.42 -10.62 2.90
CA LYS A 88 4.37 -10.93 1.93
C LYS A 88 4.07 -9.75 1.01
N GLU A 89 3.99 -8.54 1.55
CA GLU A 89 3.81 -7.34 0.72
C GLU A 89 5.05 -7.03 -0.13
N PHE A 90 6.26 -7.24 0.40
CA PHE A 90 7.50 -7.08 -0.36
C PHE A 90 7.55 -8.02 -1.58
N THR A 91 7.13 -9.28 -1.40
CA THR A 91 7.15 -10.28 -2.48
C THR A 91 5.94 -10.23 -3.41
N LYS A 92 4.95 -9.38 -3.14
CA LYS A 92 3.66 -9.35 -3.86
C LYS A 92 3.76 -8.96 -5.34
N LYS A 93 4.74 -8.13 -5.68
CA LYS A 93 4.97 -7.64 -7.06
C LYS A 93 6.07 -8.41 -7.80
N SER A 94 6.76 -9.32 -7.13
CA SER A 94 7.87 -10.09 -7.67
C SER A 94 7.46 -11.53 -7.94
N GLU A 95 7.96 -12.12 -9.02
CA GLU A 95 7.91 -13.57 -9.20
C GLU A 95 8.75 -14.26 -8.11
N CYS A 96 8.36 -15.47 -7.70
CA CYS A 96 9.00 -16.19 -6.59
C CYS A 96 10.52 -16.41 -6.72
N HIS A 97 11.06 -16.30 -7.93
CA HIS A 97 12.46 -16.50 -8.28
C HIS A 97 13.18 -15.21 -8.69
N LYS A 98 12.48 -14.07 -8.70
CA LYS A 98 13.02 -12.74 -9.09
C LYS A 98 12.80 -11.74 -7.96
N ILE A 99 13.30 -12.08 -6.78
CA ILE A 99 13.27 -11.18 -5.63
C ILE A 99 14.65 -10.51 -5.56
N ASP A 100 14.66 -9.19 -5.67
CA ASP A 100 15.88 -8.40 -5.53
C ASP A 100 16.26 -8.32 -4.04
N ILE A 101 17.04 -9.30 -3.59
CA ILE A 101 17.56 -9.35 -2.23
C ILE A 101 18.81 -8.46 -2.15
N THR A 102 18.77 -7.46 -1.26
CA THR A 102 19.90 -6.58 -1.02
C THR A 102 21.02 -7.28 -0.24
N LYS A 103 22.27 -6.86 -0.44
CA LYS A 103 23.43 -7.41 0.32
C LYS A 103 23.26 -7.26 1.83
N THR A 104 22.55 -6.22 2.29
CA THR A 104 22.22 -5.99 3.70
C THR A 104 21.28 -7.06 4.23
N MET A 105 20.23 -7.44 3.49
CA MET A 105 19.32 -8.53 3.87
C MET A 105 20.06 -9.87 3.99
N ILE A 106 21.01 -10.16 3.08
CA ILE A 106 21.85 -11.35 3.18
C ILE A 106 22.74 -11.27 4.43
N GLY A 107 23.34 -10.11 4.71
CA GLY A 107 24.17 -9.91 5.90
C GLY A 107 23.41 -10.03 7.24
N MET A 108 22.10 -9.81 7.24
CA MET A 108 21.23 -10.05 8.40
C MET A 108 21.03 -11.55 8.67
N VAL A 109 21.24 -12.42 7.67
CA VAL A 109 21.21 -13.87 7.84
C VAL A 109 22.57 -14.34 8.37
N ASN A 110 22.79 -14.16 9.67
CA ASN A 110 24.04 -14.55 10.33
C ASN A 110 23.77 -15.32 11.64
N SER A 111 24.84 -15.82 12.25
CA SER A 111 24.78 -16.64 13.48
C SER A 111 24.14 -15.93 14.68
N ASN A 112 24.04 -14.60 14.66
CA ASN A 112 23.41 -13.83 15.72
C ASN A 112 21.89 -13.67 15.55
N MET A 113 21.29 -14.20 14.48
CA MET A 113 19.85 -14.10 14.20
C MET A 113 18.97 -14.54 15.38
N TYR A 114 19.38 -15.56 16.13
CA TYR A 114 18.62 -16.12 17.24
C TYR A 114 19.08 -15.64 18.62
N ASN A 115 20.08 -14.76 18.68
CA ASN A 115 20.67 -14.32 19.95
C ASN A 115 19.78 -13.33 20.72
N HIS A 116 18.65 -12.89 20.15
CA HIS A 116 17.72 -11.92 20.74
C HIS A 116 16.61 -12.53 21.60
N ILE A 117 16.55 -13.85 21.78
CA ILE A 117 15.44 -14.53 22.48
C ILE A 117 15.44 -14.28 24.01
N ASN A 118 16.52 -13.76 24.59
CA ASN A 118 16.68 -13.68 26.05
C ASN A 118 16.17 -12.39 26.74
N ASN A 119 15.65 -11.40 26.01
CA ASN A 119 15.33 -10.08 26.60
C ASN A 119 13.85 -9.65 26.55
N ASP A 120 12.94 -10.42 25.92
CA ASP A 120 11.52 -10.03 25.73
C ASP A 120 10.54 -10.90 26.54
N THR A 121 10.92 -11.37 27.73
CA THR A 121 9.99 -12.10 28.64
C THR A 121 9.13 -11.18 29.51
N ASP A 122 9.13 -9.86 29.33
CA ASP A 122 8.51 -8.93 30.29
C ASP A 122 7.24 -8.22 29.79
N ASN A 123 6.52 -8.82 28.83
CA ASN A 123 5.13 -8.43 28.55
C ASN A 123 4.29 -9.68 28.28
N SER A 124 4.12 -10.51 29.32
CA SER A 124 3.02 -11.46 29.39
C SER A 124 1.71 -10.68 29.35
N ILE A 125 1.00 -10.78 28.22
CA ILE A 125 -0.40 -10.39 28.13
C ILE A 125 -1.16 -11.32 29.08
N GLU A 126 -1.61 -10.79 30.22
CA GLU A 126 -2.61 -11.46 31.05
C GLU A 126 -3.88 -11.59 30.20
N PHE A 127 -4.28 -12.82 29.92
CA PHE A 127 -5.62 -13.10 29.45
C PHE A 127 -6.55 -12.87 30.64
N VAL A 128 -7.29 -11.76 30.63
CA VAL A 128 -8.48 -11.61 31.46
C VAL A 128 -9.50 -12.60 30.91
N GLU A 129 -9.78 -13.65 31.66
CA GLU A 129 -10.93 -14.53 31.42
C GLU A 129 -12.21 -13.75 31.76
N ASP A 130 -13.13 -13.65 30.79
CA ASP A 130 -14.55 -13.35 31.04
C ASP A 130 -15.32 -14.67 31.23
#